data_AF-A0A843CFE5-F1
#
_entry.id   AF-A0A843CFE5-F1
#
_cell.length_a   1.000
_cell.length_b   1.000
_cell.length_c   1.000
_cell.angle_alpha   90.00
_cell.angle_beta   90.00
_cell.angle_gamma   90.00
#
_symmetry.space_group_name_H-M   'P 1'
#
loop_
_entity.id
_entity.type
_entity.pdbx_description
1 polymer ?
#
loop_
_entity_poly.entity_id
_entity_poly.type
_entity_poly.pdbx_seq_one_letter_code
_entity_poly.pdbx_strand_id
1 'polypeptide(L)'
;MENQQQAKSAVTSYVVFVDPEQASGTWNFAGNALAVHTKNTEPFTVSYTVSYMEKVKSDTVKSGTTISVQDPGIGHESHQLAVILPPSDIPYTGMITYAASEPVQLVALHGPLAEGEDSGQPIWSPDGKTKFALTFVDPEQASGTWNFAGNALAVHTKNTEPFTVSYT
;
A
#
# COMPACT_ATOMS: atom_id res chain seq x y z
N MET A 1 -22.10 29.44 21.77
CA MET A 1 -21.03 28.56 22.29
C MET A 1 -21.22 27.21 21.63
N GLU A 2 -20.61 27.00 20.47
CA GLU A 2 -20.67 25.73 19.74
C GLU A 2 -19.41 24.93 20.06
N ASN A 3 -19.64 23.73 20.58
CA ASN A 3 -18.61 22.82 21.04
C ASN A 3 -18.16 21.97 19.85
N GLN A 4 -17.08 22.35 19.18
CA GLN A 4 -16.45 21.49 18.19
C GLN A 4 -15.70 20.39 18.92
N GLN A 5 -16.30 19.20 18.92
CA GLN A 5 -15.66 17.98 19.41
C GLN A 5 -14.54 17.61 18.43
N GLN A 6 -13.32 17.97 18.81
CA GLN A 6 -12.09 17.64 18.12
C GLN A 6 -12.01 16.13 17.95
N ALA A 7 -12.18 15.66 16.71
CA ALA A 7 -11.97 14.27 16.36
C ALA A 7 -10.53 13.90 16.71
N LYS A 8 -10.36 13.08 17.77
CA LYS A 8 -9.08 12.45 18.07
C LYS A 8 -8.82 11.45 16.96
N SER A 9 -8.02 11.85 15.97
CA SER A 9 -7.42 10.90 15.03
C SER A 9 -6.59 9.92 15.85
N ALA A 10 -7.02 8.66 15.93
CA ALA A 10 -6.19 7.59 16.47
C ALA A 10 -4.94 7.51 15.59
N VAL A 11 -3.79 7.85 16.15
CA VAL A 11 -2.50 7.62 15.49
C VAL A 11 -2.22 6.13 15.64
N THR A 12 -2.62 5.34 14.65
CA THR A 12 -2.18 3.95 14.60
C THR A 12 -0.72 3.97 14.18
N SER A 13 0.18 3.74 15.15
CA SER A 13 1.61 3.61 14.91
C SER A 13 1.88 2.22 14.31
N TYR A 14 2.21 2.17 13.03
CA TYR A 14 2.70 0.95 12.37
C TYR A 14 4.22 0.94 12.38
N VAL A 15 4.80 -0.11 12.95
CA VAL A 15 6.26 -0.32 13.00
C VAL A 15 6.64 -1.21 11.83
N VAL A 16 7.39 -0.66 10.88
CA VAL A 16 8.12 -1.49 9.91
C VAL A 16 9.34 -2.05 10.64
N PHE A 17 9.37 -3.37 10.83
CA PHE A 17 10.51 -4.05 11.42
C PHE A 17 11.57 -4.26 10.33
N VAL A 18 12.76 -3.72 10.59
CA VAL A 18 13.96 -4.00 9.80
C VAL A 18 14.72 -5.07 10.56
N ASP A 19 15.21 -6.08 9.82
CA ASP A 19 15.91 -7.29 10.27
C ASP A 19 16.35 -7.28 11.76
N PRO A 20 15.71 -8.09 12.63
CA PRO A 20 15.91 -8.03 14.09
C PRO A 20 17.30 -8.48 14.54
N GLU A 21 18.14 -9.02 13.65
CA GLU A 21 19.45 -9.59 14.00
C GLU A 21 20.64 -8.64 13.80
N GLN A 22 20.42 -7.44 13.22
CA GLN A 22 21.51 -6.52 12.90
C GLN A 22 21.44 -5.22 13.73
N ALA A 23 22.58 -4.83 14.32
CA ALA A 23 22.71 -3.58 15.08
C ALA A 23 22.83 -2.32 14.20
N SER A 24 22.84 -2.48 12.88
CA SER A 24 22.95 -1.40 11.90
C SER A 24 22.32 -1.80 10.57
N GLY A 25 21.78 -0.85 9.82
CA GLY A 25 21.22 -1.10 8.50
C GLY A 25 20.82 0.16 7.76
N THR A 26 20.36 -0.01 6.53
CA THR A 26 19.71 1.04 5.74
C THR A 26 18.40 0.46 5.21
N TRP A 27 17.32 1.22 5.33
CA TRP A 27 16.03 0.83 4.78
C TRP A 27 15.30 2.05 4.23
N ASN A 28 14.44 1.80 3.24
CA ASN A 28 13.51 2.80 2.75
C ASN A 28 12.29 2.83 3.69
N PHE A 29 11.71 4.02 3.90
CA PHE A 29 10.52 4.18 4.70
C PHE A 29 9.49 5.08 4.00
N ALA A 30 8.22 4.85 4.33
CA ALA A 30 7.13 5.77 4.05
C ALA A 30 6.31 5.92 5.33
N GLY A 31 6.14 7.16 5.79
CA GLY A 31 5.41 7.42 7.02
C GLY A 31 5.68 8.82 7.57
N ASN A 32 4.99 9.13 8.67
CA ASN A 32 5.03 10.46 9.28
C ASN A 32 5.97 10.54 10.50
N ALA A 33 6.49 9.39 10.96
CA ALA A 33 7.39 9.31 12.11
C ALA A 33 8.33 8.11 11.96
N LEU A 34 9.55 8.26 12.48
CA LEU A 34 10.53 7.19 12.60
C LEU A 34 10.90 7.02 14.06
N ALA A 35 10.89 5.78 14.54
CA ALA A 35 11.33 5.43 15.89
C ALA A 35 12.26 4.22 15.82
N VAL A 36 13.34 4.26 16.59
CA VAL A 36 14.23 3.11 16.82
C VAL A 36 13.89 2.55 18.20
N HIS A 37 13.78 1.23 18.31
CA HIS A 37 13.43 0.56 19.56
C HIS A 37 14.30 -0.67 19.77
N THR A 38 14.43 -1.07 21.04
CA THR A 38 15.00 -2.36 21.46
C THR A 38 14.06 -3.01 22.46
N LYS A 39 14.11 -4.34 22.57
CA LYS A 39 13.40 -5.08 23.63
C LYS A 39 14.17 -5.10 24.96
N ASN A 40 15.41 -4.62 24.97
CA ASN A 40 16.22 -4.52 26.17
C ASN A 40 15.67 -3.45 27.12
N THR A 41 15.86 -3.67 28.42
CA THR A 41 15.40 -2.74 29.47
C THR A 41 16.33 -1.55 29.64
N GLU A 42 17.59 -1.68 29.21
CA GLU A 42 18.60 -0.65 29.33
C GLU A 42 18.47 0.40 28.22
N PRO A 43 18.66 1.70 28.53
CA PRO A 43 18.75 2.74 27.52
C PRO A 43 19.88 2.44 26.52
N PHE A 44 19.66 2.82 25.27
CA PHE A 44 20.65 2.67 24.20
C PHE A 44 20.88 4.01 23.50
N THR A 45 22.02 4.11 22.81
CA THR A 45 22.35 5.23 21.94
C THR A 45 22.21 4.80 20.49
N VAL A 46 21.77 5.70 19.62
CA VAL A 46 21.70 5.46 18.19
C VAL A 46 22.34 6.62 17.42
N SER A 47 23.13 6.29 16.41
CA SER A 47 23.65 7.24 15.43
C SER A 47 22.91 7.02 14.12
N TYR A 48 22.38 8.10 13.52
CA TYR A 48 21.57 8.00 12.31
C TYR A 48 21.83 9.14 11.33
N THR A 49 21.50 8.89 10.07
CA THR A 49 21.32 9.92 9.05
C THR A 49 19.99 9.65 8.38
N VAL A 50 19.14 10.67 8.26
CA VAL A 50 17.83 10.56 7.60
C VAL A 50 17.82 11.53 6.43
N SER A 51 17.65 10.99 5.22
CA SER A 51 17.27 11.76 4.04
C SER A 51 15.79 11.51 3.80
N TYR A 52 15.00 12.58 3.65
CA TYR A 52 13.56 12.47 3.46
C TYR A 52 13.04 13.54 2.50
N MET A 53 11.88 13.25 1.90
CA MET A 53 11.07 14.22 1.17
C MET A 53 9.76 14.40 1.91
N GLU A 54 9.44 15.63 2.31
CA GLU A 54 8.17 15.95 2.92
C GLU A 54 7.10 16.14 1.84
N LYS A 55 6.01 15.36 1.92
CA LYS A 55 4.84 15.57 1.06
C LYS A 55 3.89 16.56 1.74
N VAL A 56 3.67 17.69 1.08
CA VAL A 56 2.68 18.67 1.54
C VAL A 56 1.27 18.12 1.30
N LYS A 57 0.44 18.12 2.35
CA LYS A 57 -0.97 17.76 2.21
C LYS A 57 -1.65 18.71 1.21
N SER A 58 -2.43 18.15 0.30
CA SER A 58 -3.30 18.90 -0.60
C SER A 58 -4.55 18.08 -0.87
N ASP A 59 -5.57 18.72 -1.42
CA ASP A 59 -6.86 18.07 -1.71
C ASP A 59 -6.74 16.93 -2.74
N THR A 60 -5.64 16.89 -3.50
CA THR A 60 -5.35 15.85 -4.50
C THR A 60 -4.48 14.72 -3.98
N VAL A 61 -3.95 14.82 -2.75
CA VAL A 61 -3.14 13.77 -2.11
C VAL A 61 -4.04 12.97 -1.17
N LYS A 62 -4.27 11.70 -1.52
CA LYS A 62 -4.93 10.74 -0.64
C LYS A 62 -3.89 9.97 0.15
N SER A 63 -4.00 10.03 1.47
CA SER A 63 -3.18 9.21 2.38
C SER A 63 -4.07 8.43 3.33
N GLY A 64 -3.65 7.23 3.71
CA GLY A 64 -4.38 6.44 4.68
C GLY A 64 -3.65 5.16 5.06
N THR A 65 -4.25 4.42 5.99
CA THR A 65 -3.84 3.06 6.33
C THR A 65 -5.04 2.15 6.24
N THR A 66 -4.87 0.99 5.61
CA THR A 66 -5.92 -0.02 5.50
C THR A 66 -5.36 -1.41 5.74
N ILE A 67 -6.23 -2.32 6.14
CA ILE A 67 -5.95 -3.77 6.22
C ILE A 67 -6.47 -4.39 4.93
N SER A 68 -5.75 -5.38 4.40
CA SER A 68 -6.20 -6.16 3.26
C SER A 68 -7.39 -7.06 3.61
N VAL A 69 -8.11 -7.48 2.59
CA VAL A 69 -9.11 -8.54 2.67
C VAL A 69 -8.76 -9.62 1.66
N GLN A 70 -9.42 -10.79 1.74
CA GLN A 70 -9.27 -11.82 0.71
C GLN A 70 -9.53 -11.22 -0.68
N ASP A 71 -8.64 -11.51 -1.64
CA ASP A 71 -8.76 -11.02 -3.00
C ASP A 71 -10.04 -11.61 -3.63
N PRO A 72 -11.01 -10.77 -4.05
CA PRO A 72 -12.27 -11.27 -4.60
C PRO A 72 -12.11 -11.76 -6.05
N GLY A 73 -10.94 -11.62 -6.67
CA GLY A 73 -10.65 -12.14 -7.99
C GLY A 73 -10.85 -13.65 -8.08
N ILE A 74 -11.55 -14.11 -9.11
CA ILE A 74 -11.70 -15.54 -9.38
C ILE A 74 -10.32 -16.16 -9.62
N GLY A 75 -9.99 -17.21 -8.86
CA GLY A 75 -8.68 -17.86 -8.87
C GLY A 75 -7.64 -17.21 -7.95
N HIS A 76 -8.03 -16.21 -7.15
CA HIS A 76 -7.19 -15.52 -6.18
C HIS A 76 -7.64 -15.77 -4.72
N GLU A 77 -8.39 -16.83 -4.47
CA GLU A 77 -9.02 -17.09 -3.18
C GLU A 77 -7.99 -17.32 -2.04
N SER A 78 -6.75 -17.67 -2.35
CA SER A 78 -5.67 -17.79 -1.36
C SER A 78 -4.84 -16.52 -1.18
N HIS A 79 -5.24 -15.41 -1.77
CA HIS A 79 -4.49 -14.15 -1.78
C HIS A 79 -5.20 -13.05 -0.99
N GLN A 80 -4.48 -11.96 -0.73
CA GLN A 80 -5.03 -10.76 -0.08
C GLN A 80 -4.88 -9.53 -0.97
N LEU A 81 -5.83 -8.61 -0.86
CA LEU A 81 -5.93 -7.38 -1.64
C LEU A 81 -6.35 -6.21 -0.75
N ALA A 82 -5.66 -5.08 -0.88
CA ALA A 82 -6.01 -3.79 -0.29
C ALA A 82 -6.27 -2.79 -1.42
N VAL A 83 -7.53 -2.41 -1.63
CA VAL A 83 -7.91 -1.41 -2.65
C VAL A 83 -7.62 0.00 -2.11
N ILE A 84 -6.77 0.74 -2.82
CA ILE A 84 -6.36 2.10 -2.46
C ILE A 84 -7.22 3.14 -3.19
N LEU A 85 -7.35 2.96 -4.52
CA LEU A 85 -8.26 3.73 -5.36
C LEU A 85 -9.25 2.75 -5.98
N PRO A 86 -10.56 2.89 -5.72
CA PRO A 86 -11.57 2.01 -6.31
C PRO A 86 -11.66 2.26 -7.83
N PRO A 87 -12.24 1.30 -8.57
CA PRO A 87 -12.53 1.46 -10.00
C PRO A 87 -13.25 2.78 -10.31
N SER A 88 -12.85 3.43 -11.40
CA SER A 88 -13.38 4.70 -11.91
C SER A 88 -13.46 4.66 -13.43
N ASP A 89 -14.45 5.34 -14.01
CA ASP A 89 -14.59 5.48 -15.47
C ASP A 89 -13.42 6.30 -16.07
N ILE A 90 -12.88 7.23 -15.29
CA ILE A 90 -11.73 8.05 -15.67
C ILE A 90 -10.47 7.44 -15.05
N PRO A 91 -9.42 7.13 -15.84
CA PRO A 91 -8.17 6.63 -15.31
C PRO A 91 -7.49 7.62 -14.36
N TYR A 92 -6.98 7.11 -13.26
CA TYR A 92 -6.03 7.79 -12.41
C TYR A 92 -4.64 7.76 -13.06
N THR A 93 -3.87 8.81 -12.84
CA THR A 93 -2.43 8.84 -13.11
C THR A 93 -1.73 9.52 -11.95
N GLY A 94 -0.64 8.96 -11.46
CA GLY A 94 0.07 9.58 -10.36
C GLY A 94 1.15 8.69 -9.77
N MET A 95 1.48 8.97 -8.52
CA MET A 95 2.54 8.29 -7.80
C MET A 95 2.01 7.85 -6.42
N ILE A 96 2.09 6.56 -6.14
CA ILE A 96 1.85 6.02 -4.81
C ILE A 96 3.18 5.87 -4.08
N THR A 97 3.24 6.33 -2.83
CA THR A 97 4.28 5.97 -1.87
C THR A 97 3.65 5.11 -0.79
N TYR A 98 4.20 3.93 -0.52
CA TYR A 98 3.57 2.94 0.36
C TYR A 98 4.55 2.30 1.35
N ALA A 99 4.01 1.81 2.47
CA ALA A 99 4.67 0.91 3.41
C ALA A 99 3.68 -0.12 3.95
N ALA A 100 3.99 -1.40 3.77
CA ALA A 100 3.21 -2.56 4.16
C ALA A 100 3.89 -3.35 5.28
N SER A 101 3.13 -4.21 5.97
CA SER A 101 3.63 -5.09 7.03
C SER A 101 4.44 -6.29 6.53
N GLU A 102 4.45 -6.53 5.22
CA GLU A 102 5.20 -7.58 4.54
C GLU A 102 5.55 -7.15 3.10
N PRO A 103 6.43 -7.86 2.38
CA PRO A 103 6.63 -7.64 0.95
C PRO A 103 5.32 -7.81 0.18
N VAL A 104 5.03 -6.87 -0.73
CA VAL A 104 3.77 -6.79 -1.45
C VAL A 104 4.00 -6.50 -2.93
N GLN A 105 2.95 -6.75 -3.70
CA GLN A 105 2.86 -6.52 -5.12
C GLN A 105 1.92 -5.35 -5.40
N LEU A 106 2.25 -4.48 -6.36
CA LEU A 106 1.45 -3.31 -6.72
C LEU A 106 0.64 -3.60 -7.97
N VAL A 107 -0.64 -3.22 -7.95
CA VAL A 107 -1.59 -3.53 -9.01
C VAL A 107 -2.32 -2.28 -9.47
N ALA A 108 -2.25 -1.99 -10.77
CA ALA A 108 -3.15 -1.05 -11.41
C ALA A 108 -4.09 -1.82 -12.35
N LEU A 109 -5.40 -1.57 -12.23
CA LEU A 109 -6.41 -2.20 -13.07
C LEU A 109 -6.81 -1.24 -14.19
N HIS A 110 -6.94 -1.74 -15.41
CA HIS A 110 -7.43 -0.99 -16.56
C HIS A 110 -8.75 -1.58 -17.04
N GLY A 111 -9.78 -0.75 -17.17
CA GLY A 111 -11.11 -1.18 -17.58
C GLY A 111 -12.24 -0.50 -16.80
N PRO A 112 -13.47 -1.07 -16.84
CA PRO A 112 -13.80 -2.39 -17.38
C PRO A 112 -13.47 -2.58 -18.87
N LEU A 113 -13.02 -3.77 -19.24
CA LEU A 113 -12.72 -4.14 -20.62
C LEU A 113 -14.01 -4.41 -21.42
N ALA A 114 -14.03 -4.03 -22.69
CA ALA A 114 -15.09 -4.40 -23.62
C ALA A 114 -14.96 -5.87 -24.07
N GLU A 115 -16.00 -6.38 -24.71
CA GLU A 115 -15.99 -7.74 -25.26
C GLU A 115 -14.88 -7.90 -26.31
N GLY A 116 -14.04 -8.94 -26.15
CA GLY A 116 -12.91 -9.23 -27.02
C GLY A 116 -11.62 -8.48 -26.67
N GLU A 117 -11.66 -7.54 -25.72
CA GLU A 117 -10.46 -6.85 -25.23
C GLU A 117 -9.69 -7.64 -24.17
N ASP A 118 -10.15 -8.81 -23.76
CA ASP A 118 -9.49 -9.67 -22.76
C ASP A 118 -8.42 -10.62 -23.34
N SER A 119 -8.20 -10.57 -24.66
CA SER A 119 -7.24 -11.45 -25.34
C SER A 119 -5.80 -10.96 -25.21
N GLY A 120 -4.88 -11.85 -24.86
CA GLY A 120 -3.43 -11.60 -24.89
C GLY A 120 -2.84 -10.89 -23.68
N GLN A 121 -3.61 -10.72 -22.59
CA GLN A 121 -3.17 -10.02 -21.39
C GLN A 121 -3.71 -10.65 -20.10
N PRO A 122 -3.02 -10.50 -18.96
CA PRO A 122 -3.53 -10.96 -17.68
C PRO A 122 -4.80 -10.17 -17.30
N ILE A 123 -5.81 -10.89 -16.83
CA ILE A 123 -7.10 -10.31 -16.43
C ILE A 123 -7.40 -10.60 -14.97
N TRP A 124 -8.11 -9.66 -14.34
CA TRP A 124 -8.73 -9.83 -13.04
C TRP A 124 -10.23 -9.61 -13.15
N SER A 125 -11.01 -10.46 -12.50
CA SER A 125 -12.47 -10.38 -12.48
C SER A 125 -13.00 -10.78 -11.10
N PRO A 126 -13.71 -9.89 -10.38
CA PRO A 126 -14.23 -10.18 -9.06
C PRO A 126 -15.58 -10.93 -9.10
N ASP A 127 -16.26 -10.94 -10.25
CA ASP A 127 -17.63 -11.46 -10.42
C ASP A 127 -17.77 -12.41 -11.61
N GLY A 128 -16.68 -12.67 -12.34
CA GLY A 128 -16.64 -13.49 -13.56
C GLY A 128 -17.24 -12.83 -14.79
N LYS A 129 -17.69 -11.57 -14.69
CA LYS A 129 -18.34 -10.81 -15.76
C LYS A 129 -17.56 -9.56 -16.11
N THR A 130 -17.29 -8.73 -15.11
CA THR A 130 -16.52 -7.50 -15.22
C THR A 130 -15.04 -7.87 -15.26
N LYS A 131 -14.37 -7.54 -16.36
CA LYS A 131 -12.95 -7.86 -16.57
C LYS A 131 -12.11 -6.59 -16.55
N PHE A 132 -10.95 -6.67 -15.92
CA PHE A 132 -9.94 -5.62 -15.93
C PHE A 132 -8.61 -6.19 -16.40
N ALA A 133 -7.87 -5.45 -17.23
CA ALA A 133 -6.49 -5.79 -17.52
C ALA A 133 -5.61 -5.41 -16.32
N LEU A 134 -4.61 -6.23 -16.04
CA LEU A 134 -3.68 -6.05 -14.93
C LEU A 134 -2.37 -5.43 -15.40
N THR A 135 -2.01 -4.28 -14.84
CA THR A 135 -0.61 -3.87 -14.71
C THR A 135 -0.13 -4.26 -13.33
N PHE A 136 0.97 -4.99 -13.27
CA PHE A 136 1.45 -5.63 -12.07
C PHE A 136 2.95 -5.37 -11.88
N VAL A 137 3.35 -4.97 -10.67
CA VAL A 137 4.76 -4.75 -10.29
C VAL A 137 5.05 -5.53 -9.01
N ASP A 138 6.10 -6.35 -9.05
CA ASP A 138 6.62 -7.04 -7.86
C ASP A 138 7.98 -6.44 -7.50
N PRO A 139 8.02 -5.49 -6.54
CA PRO A 139 9.27 -4.93 -6.07
C PRO A 139 10.02 -5.88 -5.13
N GLU A 140 9.39 -6.95 -4.63
CA GLU A 140 9.91 -7.79 -3.53
C GLU A 140 10.26 -6.95 -2.28
N GLN A 141 9.58 -5.81 -2.08
CA GLN A 141 9.81 -4.89 -0.97
C GLN A 141 8.51 -4.57 -0.23
N ALA A 142 8.63 -4.34 1.08
CA ALA A 142 7.53 -3.90 1.92
C ALA A 142 7.25 -2.39 1.82
N SER A 143 8.12 -1.60 1.20
CA SER A 143 7.88 -0.16 1.01
C SER A 143 8.51 0.34 -0.27
N GLY A 144 7.98 1.45 -0.80
CA GLY A 144 8.50 2.02 -2.02
C GLY A 144 7.65 3.14 -2.59
N THR A 145 7.96 3.50 -3.83
CA THR A 145 7.20 4.48 -4.60
C THR A 145 7.03 3.96 -6.03
N TRP A 146 5.84 4.17 -6.60
CA TRP A 146 5.50 3.71 -7.95
C TRP A 146 4.67 4.75 -8.70
N ASN A 147 5.12 5.09 -9.91
CA ASN A 147 4.32 5.87 -10.85
C ASN A 147 3.37 4.93 -11.59
N PHE A 148 2.08 5.21 -11.53
CA PHE A 148 1.04 4.34 -12.08
C PHE A 148 0.06 5.12 -12.97
N ALA A 149 -0.61 4.37 -13.84
CA ALA A 149 -1.80 4.79 -14.56
C ALA A 149 -2.81 3.64 -14.55
N GLY A 150 -4.10 3.91 -14.37
CA GLY A 150 -5.13 2.87 -14.35
C GLY A 150 -6.45 3.36 -13.77
N ASN A 151 -7.51 2.58 -13.97
CA ASN A 151 -8.85 2.83 -13.47
C ASN A 151 -9.03 2.44 -11.99
N ALA A 152 -8.14 1.60 -11.44
CA ALA A 152 -8.06 1.32 -10.00
C ALA A 152 -6.60 1.12 -9.57
N LEU A 153 -6.33 1.28 -8.27
CA LEU A 153 -5.03 1.02 -7.66
C LEU A 153 -5.22 0.15 -6.41
N ALA A 154 -4.44 -0.93 -6.32
CA ALA A 154 -4.46 -1.83 -5.19
C ALA A 154 -3.05 -2.34 -4.83
N VAL A 155 -2.94 -2.86 -3.62
CA VAL A 155 -1.77 -3.59 -3.13
C VAL A 155 -2.20 -5.03 -2.87
N HIS A 156 -1.37 -5.99 -3.27
CA HIS A 156 -1.69 -7.40 -3.31
C HIS A 156 -0.57 -8.23 -2.67
N THR A 157 -0.91 -9.38 -2.11
CA THR A 157 0.06 -10.40 -1.69
C THR A 157 -0.50 -11.77 -2.01
N LYS A 158 0.39 -12.74 -2.27
CA LYS A 158 0.02 -14.14 -2.47
C LYS A 158 -0.17 -14.90 -1.15
N ASN A 159 0.07 -14.24 -0.02
CA ASN A 159 -0.14 -14.81 1.29
C ASN A 159 -1.63 -14.83 1.64
N THR A 160 -2.02 -15.79 2.48
CA THR A 160 -3.42 -15.96 2.92
C THR A 160 -3.78 -15.03 4.08
N GLU A 161 -2.80 -14.60 4.87
CA GLU A 161 -3.01 -13.78 6.06
C GLU A 161 -3.10 -12.29 5.71
N PRO A 162 -4.03 -11.53 6.32
CA PRO A 162 -4.15 -10.11 6.07
C PRO A 162 -2.87 -9.33 6.39
N PHE A 163 -2.53 -8.39 5.51
CA PHE A 163 -1.46 -7.41 5.74
C PHE A 163 -2.05 -6.02 5.96
N THR A 164 -1.27 -5.13 6.56
CA THR A 164 -1.61 -3.71 6.66
C THR A 164 -0.75 -2.91 5.70
N VAL A 165 -1.31 -1.89 5.06
CA VAL A 165 -0.58 -0.95 4.21
C VAL A 165 -0.97 0.50 4.48
N SER A 166 0.05 1.34 4.64
CA SER A 166 -0.07 2.80 4.65
C SER A 166 0.36 3.35 3.30
N TYR A 167 -0.35 4.36 2.80
CA TYR A 167 -0.13 4.96 1.48
C TYR A 167 -0.29 6.47 1.49
N THR A 168 0.32 7.12 0.49
CA THR A 168 0.13 8.54 0.12
C THR A 168 0.42 8.80 -1.36
#